data_AF-A0AAV3W4M4-F1
#
_entry.id   AF-A0AAV3W4M4-F1
#
_cell.length_a   1.000
_cell.length_b   1.000
_cell.length_c   1.000
_cell.angle_alpha   90.00
_cell.angle_beta   90.00
_cell.angle_gamma   90.00
#
_symmetry.space_group_name_H-M   'P 1'
#
loop_
_entity.id
_entity.type
_entity.pdbx_description
1 polymer ?
#
loop_
_entity_poly.entity_id
_entity_poly.type
_entity_poly.pdbx_seq_one_letter_code
_entity_poly.pdbx_strand_id
1 'polypeptide(L)'
;MKKVLSTILPSVLIFLFIFIDSHFPYSKWILIGIYILFPIMFIIQTIISFKSIKNMLAGFLLLSLSIILPIDQWYKIGSIMPAIIVYLVLSLITYLLIEVIDIIKRNKKITKNK
;
A
#
# COMPACT_ATOMS: atom_id res chain seq x y z
N MET A 1 12.94 -7.87 13.67
CA MET A 1 11.51 -8.26 13.78
C MET A 1 10.54 -7.10 13.56
N LYS A 2 10.64 -5.97 14.30
CA LYS A 2 9.68 -4.83 14.17
C LYS A 2 9.42 -4.38 12.72
N LYS A 3 10.47 -4.19 11.90
CA LYS A 3 10.34 -3.72 10.51
C LYS A 3 9.62 -4.71 9.58
N VAL A 4 9.87 -6.00 9.72
CA VAL A 4 9.22 -7.04 8.89
C VAL A 4 7.73 -7.12 9.24
N LEU A 5 7.41 -7.09 10.54
CA LEU A 5 6.02 -7.06 11.00
C LEU A 5 5.27 -5.84 10.46
N SER A 6 5.88 -4.65 10.52
CA SER A 6 5.29 -3.43 9.95
C SER A 6 5.13 -3.47 8.43
N THR A 7 5.96 -4.25 7.72
CA THR A 7 5.87 -4.42 6.26
C THR A 7 4.71 -5.35 5.88
N ILE A 8 4.40 -6.33 6.73
CA ILE A 8 3.35 -7.33 6.51
C ILE A 8 1.97 -6.80 6.94
N LEU A 9 1.95 -5.94 7.96
CA LEU A 9 0.72 -5.46 8.61
C LEU A 9 -0.31 -4.86 7.63
N PRO A 10 0.03 -3.98 6.68
CA PRO A 10 -0.97 -3.43 5.74
C PRO A 10 -1.65 -4.50 4.89
N SER A 11 -0.90 -5.51 4.45
CA SER A 11 -1.42 -6.62 3.65
C SER A 11 -2.40 -7.49 4.45
N VAL A 12 -2.06 -7.79 5.71
CA VAL A 12 -2.93 -8.55 6.61
C VAL A 12 -4.23 -7.79 6.91
N LEU A 13 -4.15 -6.47 7.13
CA LEU A 13 -5.32 -5.64 7.39
C LEU A 13 -6.27 -5.58 6.19
N ILE A 14 -5.73 -5.44 4.97
CA ILE A 14 -6.55 -5.50 3.76
C ILE A 14 -7.21 -6.86 3.61
N PHE A 15 -6.45 -7.94 3.77
CA PHE A 15 -7.01 -9.29 3.63
C PHE A 15 -8.15 -9.53 4.62
N LEU A 16 -7.97 -9.15 5.89
CA LEU A 16 -9.02 -9.22 6.91
C LEU A 16 -10.23 -8.35 6.56
N PHE A 17 -10.01 -7.14 6.04
CA PHE A 17 -11.10 -6.27 5.61
C PHE A 17 -11.93 -6.94 4.51
N ILE A 18 -11.30 -7.48 3.47
CA ILE A 18 -11.99 -8.14 2.35
C ILE A 18 -12.69 -9.42 2.84
N PHE A 19 -12.07 -10.18 3.74
CA PHE A 19 -12.64 -11.39 4.32
C PHE A 19 -13.90 -11.11 5.13
N ILE A 20 -13.86 -10.10 5.99
CA ILE A 20 -15.03 -9.71 6.77
C ILE A 20 -16.13 -9.24 5.81
N ASP A 21 -15.78 -8.39 4.85
CA ASP A 21 -16.74 -7.82 3.92
C ASP A 21 -17.45 -8.86 3.06
N SER A 22 -16.74 -9.91 2.63
CA SER A 22 -17.29 -10.96 1.77
C SER A 22 -18.37 -11.80 2.44
N HIS A 23 -18.45 -11.79 3.77
CA HIS A 23 -19.49 -12.50 4.52
C HIS A 23 -20.80 -11.70 4.66
N PHE A 24 -20.83 -10.45 4.19
CA PHE A 24 -22.02 -9.60 4.22
C PHE A 24 -22.59 -9.39 2.79
N PRO A 25 -23.67 -10.09 2.40
CA PRO A 25 -24.14 -10.18 1.00
C PRO A 25 -24.66 -8.87 0.38
N TYR A 26 -24.83 -7.81 1.17
CA TYR A 26 -25.27 -6.49 0.70
C TYR A 26 -24.25 -5.38 0.96
N SER A 27 -23.06 -5.75 1.45
CA SER A 27 -22.02 -4.78 1.70
C SER A 27 -21.51 -4.17 0.39
N LYS A 28 -21.53 -2.85 0.33
CA LYS A 28 -20.83 -2.05 -0.68
C LYS A 28 -19.49 -1.51 -0.14
N TRP A 29 -19.06 -1.95 1.04
CA TRP A 29 -17.84 -1.45 1.65
C TRP A 29 -16.60 -1.86 0.87
N ILE A 30 -16.64 -2.96 0.10
CA ILE A 30 -15.56 -3.28 -0.85
C ILE A 30 -15.25 -2.14 -1.81
N LEU A 31 -16.24 -1.35 -2.25
CA LEU A 31 -16.02 -0.19 -3.12
C LEU A 31 -15.22 0.90 -2.39
N ILE A 32 -15.52 1.14 -1.12
CA ILE A 32 -14.74 2.05 -0.26
C ILE A 32 -13.32 1.49 -0.07
N GLY A 33 -13.21 0.16 0.05
CA GLY A 33 -11.95 -0.56 0.03
C GLY A 33 -11.11 -0.20 -1.20
N ILE A 34 -11.68 -0.41 -2.39
CA ILE A 34 -11.04 -0.17 -3.68
C ILE A 34 -10.68 1.31 -3.85
N TYR A 35 -11.61 2.23 -3.68
CA TYR A 35 -11.37 3.63 -4.05
C TYR A 35 -10.60 4.44 -3.00
N ILE A 36 -10.56 3.99 -1.74
CA ILE A 36 -9.98 4.78 -0.64
C ILE A 36 -8.97 3.95 0.14
N LEU A 37 -9.39 2.82 0.72
CA LEU A 37 -8.57 2.09 1.69
C LEU A 37 -7.31 1.51 1.05
N PHE A 38 -7.43 0.84 -0.10
CA PHE A 38 -6.30 0.18 -0.76
C PHE A 38 -5.25 1.19 -1.25
N PRO A 39 -5.61 2.29 -1.96
CA PRO A 39 -4.66 3.34 -2.29
C PRO A 39 -3.90 3.87 -1.07
N ILE A 40 -4.60 4.13 0.03
CA ILE A 40 -3.99 4.63 1.27
C ILE A 40 -3.01 3.61 1.85
N MET A 41 -3.35 2.31 1.83
CA MET A 41 -2.45 1.26 2.33
C MET A 41 -1.18 1.12 1.49
N PHE A 42 -1.26 1.33 0.17
CA PHE A 42 -0.10 1.41 -0.72
C PHE A 42 0.81 2.61 -0.39
N ILE A 43 0.22 3.77 -0.07
CA ILE A 43 0.95 4.95 0.43
C ILE A 43 1.62 4.63 1.77
N ILE A 44 0.89 4.07 2.73
CA ILE A 44 1.41 3.70 4.06
C ILE A 44 2.57 2.71 3.92
N GLN A 45 2.43 1.69 3.06
CA GLN A 45 3.48 0.71 2.80
C GLN A 45 4.77 1.37 2.30
N THR A 46 4.63 2.37 1.43
CA THR A 46 5.75 3.17 0.90
C THR A 46 6.45 3.92 2.04
N ILE A 47 5.70 4.58 2.91
CA ILE A 47 6.24 5.33 4.07
C ILE A 47 6.98 4.40 5.03
N ILE A 48 6.38 3.26 5.39
CA ILE A 48 6.97 2.27 6.30
C ILE A 48 8.29 1.72 5.74
N SER A 49 8.29 1.42 4.44
CA SER A 49 9.39 0.72 3.78
C SER A 49 10.38 1.64 3.07
N PHE A 50 10.22 2.96 3.17
CA PHE A 50 10.98 3.96 2.42
C PHE A 50 12.51 3.75 2.45
N LYS A 51 13.04 3.27 3.57
CA LYS A 51 14.49 3.05 3.76
C LYS A 51 15.05 1.79 3.09
N SER A 52 14.20 0.88 2.59
CA SER A 52 14.63 -0.39 1.99
C SER A 52 13.77 -0.73 0.78
N ILE A 53 14.34 -0.57 -0.42
CA ILE A 53 13.67 -0.91 -1.69
C ILE A 53 13.20 -2.38 -1.70
N LYS A 54 14.00 -3.29 -1.13
CA LYS A 54 13.67 -4.73 -1.06
C LYS A 54 12.41 -4.97 -0.22
N ASN A 55 12.29 -4.30 0.92
CA ASN A 55 11.12 -4.42 1.78
C ASN A 55 9.88 -3.78 1.14
N MET A 56 10.09 -2.68 0.43
CA MET A 56 9.02 -1.98 -0.27
C MET A 56 8.43 -2.85 -1.39
N LEU A 57 9.28 -3.46 -2.23
CA LEU A 57 8.86 -4.38 -3.28
C LEU A 57 8.17 -5.62 -2.72
N ALA A 58 8.74 -6.25 -1.69
CA ALA A 58 8.12 -7.39 -1.02
C ALA A 58 6.76 -7.02 -0.41
N GLY A 59 6.66 -5.82 0.17
CA GLY A 59 5.42 -5.26 0.69
C GLY A 59 4.36 -5.04 -0.37
N PHE A 60 4.72 -4.45 -1.52
CA PHE A 60 3.79 -4.25 -2.63
C PHE A 60 3.31 -5.57 -3.24
N LEU A 61 4.19 -6.56 -3.35
CA LEU A 61 3.80 -7.91 -3.76
C LEU A 61 2.78 -8.52 -2.80
N LEU A 62 3.06 -8.48 -1.49
CA LEU A 62 2.14 -8.98 -0.46
C LEU A 62 0.80 -8.25 -0.51
N LEU A 63 0.80 -6.91 -0.56
CA LEU A 63 -0.40 -6.09 -0.66
C LEU A 63 -1.23 -6.42 -1.90
N SER A 64 -0.58 -6.55 -3.06
CA SER A 64 -1.24 -6.89 -4.31
C SER A 64 -1.88 -8.28 -4.22
N LEU A 65 -1.16 -9.29 -3.71
CA LEU A 65 -1.68 -10.64 -3.54
C LEU A 65 -2.84 -10.69 -2.54
N SER A 66 -2.75 -9.94 -1.44
CA SER A 66 -3.80 -9.81 -0.43
C SER A 66 -5.08 -9.13 -0.96
N ILE A 67 -5.03 -8.48 -2.12
CA ILE A 67 -6.20 -7.91 -2.82
C ILE A 67 -6.69 -8.86 -3.91
N ILE A 68 -5.79 -9.32 -4.80
CA ILE A 68 -6.14 -10.09 -5.99
C ILE A 68 -6.83 -11.41 -5.60
N LEU A 69 -6.19 -12.18 -4.72
CA LEU A 69 -6.66 -13.53 -4.38
C LEU A 69 -8.09 -13.51 -3.80
N PRO A 70 -8.39 -12.73 -2.74
CA PRO A 70 -9.73 -12.75 -2.16
C PRO A 70 -10.79 -12.09 -3.05
N ILE A 71 -10.45 -11.06 -3.84
CA ILE A 71 -11.44 -10.43 -4.74
C ILE A 71 -11.84 -11.37 -5.86
N ASP A 72 -10.88 -12.07 -6.46
CA ASP A 72 -11.15 -13.05 -7.52
C ASP A 72 -11.99 -14.22 -6.98
N GLN A 73 -11.65 -14.73 -5.79
CA GLN A 73 -12.34 -15.87 -5.17
C GLN A 73 -13.74 -15.54 -4.65
N TRP A 74 -13.91 -14.44 -3.91
CA TRP A 74 -15.16 -14.17 -3.19
C TRP A 74 -16.10 -13.25 -3.93
N TYR A 75 -15.58 -12.25 -4.65
CA TYR A 75 -16.43 -11.26 -5.32
C TYR A 75 -16.66 -11.58 -6.78
N LYS A 76 -15.80 -12.37 -7.42
CA LYS A 76 -15.85 -12.70 -8.86
C LYS A 76 -16.05 -11.46 -9.74
N ILE A 77 -15.59 -10.31 -9.25
CA ILE A 77 -15.52 -9.08 -10.01
C ILE A 77 -14.41 -9.30 -11.04
N GLY A 78 -14.60 -8.79 -12.26
CA GLY A 78 -13.57 -8.86 -13.29
C GLY A 78 -12.23 -8.29 -12.81
N SER A 79 -11.22 -8.37 -13.67
CA SER A 79 -9.84 -8.06 -13.30
C SER A 79 -9.65 -6.76 -12.50
N ILE A 80 -9.20 -6.87 -11.24
CA ILE A 80 -8.80 -5.75 -10.37
C ILE A 80 -7.40 -5.21 -10.74
N MET A 81 -6.71 -5.85 -11.70
CA MET A 81 -5.35 -5.47 -12.11
C MET A 81 -5.18 -4.01 -12.52
N PRO A 82 -6.11 -3.38 -13.28
CA PRO A 82 -5.98 -1.97 -13.61
C PRO A 82 -5.89 -1.08 -12.37
N ALA A 83 -6.67 -1.39 -11.33
CA ALA A 83 -6.66 -0.63 -10.09
C ALA A 83 -5.34 -0.81 -9.33
N ILE A 84 -4.80 -2.03 -9.29
CA ILE A 84 -3.50 -2.32 -8.67
C ILE A 84 -2.35 -1.57 -9.37
N ILE A 85 -2.37 -1.52 -10.70
CA ILE A 85 -1.38 -0.75 -11.47
C ILE A 85 -1.45 0.73 -11.05
N VAL A 86 -2.66 1.30 -10.92
CA VAL A 86 -2.84 2.68 -10.43
C VAL A 86 -2.28 2.86 -9.02
N TYR A 87 -2.50 1.91 -8.12
CA TYR A 87 -1.98 1.99 -6.74
C TYR A 87 -0.45 1.93 -6.70
N LEU A 88 0.16 1.09 -7.53
CA LEU A 88 1.62 1.00 -7.66
C LEU A 88 2.22 2.30 -8.20
N VAL A 89 1.58 2.92 -9.20
CA VAL A 89 1.99 4.24 -9.71
C VAL A 89 1.86 5.30 -8.62
N LEU A 90 0.78 5.28 -7.84
CA LEU A 90 0.58 6.19 -6.72
C LEU A 90 1.65 6.03 -5.63
N SER A 91 2.02 4.78 -5.31
CA SER A 91 3.15 4.47 -4.42
C SER A 91 4.48 5.00 -4.95
N LEU A 92 4.72 4.89 -6.26
CA LEU A 92 5.94 5.41 -6.88
C LEU A 92 6.01 6.94 -6.78
N ILE A 93 4.91 7.64 -7.06
CA ILE A 93 4.83 9.10 -6.88
C ILE A 93 5.11 9.48 -5.42
N THR A 94 4.50 8.74 -4.48
CA THR A 94 4.72 8.95 -3.05
C THR A 94 6.19 8.77 -2.67
N TYR A 95 6.85 7.74 -3.19
CA TYR A 95 8.27 7.48 -2.96
C TYR A 95 9.13 8.66 -3.41
N LEU A 96 8.94 9.14 -4.64
CA LEU A 96 9.68 10.27 -5.21
C LEU A 96 9.48 11.55 -4.39
N LEU A 97 8.25 11.82 -3.93
CA LEU A 97 7.97 12.97 -3.08
C LEU A 97 8.73 12.91 -1.75
N ILE A 98 8.73 11.76 -1.08
CA ILE A 98 9.46 11.57 0.18
C ILE A 98 10.97 11.74 -0.03
N GLU A 99 11.50 11.21 -1.14
CA GLU A 99 12.92 11.33 -1.49
C GLU A 99 13.34 12.79 -1.72
N VAL A 100 12.57 13.56 -2.49
CA VAL A 100 12.81 14.98 -2.72
C VAL A 100 12.78 15.76 -1.40
N ILE A 101 11.80 15.50 -0.53
CA ILE A 101 11.71 16.16 0.78
C ILE A 101 12.93 15.85 1.66
N ASP A 102 13.40 14.60 1.65
CA ASP A 102 14.56 14.20 2.45
C ASP A 102 15.86 14.83 1.93
N ILE A 103 16.01 14.99 0.61
CA ILE A 103 17.14 15.73 0.00
C ILE A 103 17.11 17.20 0.42
N ILE A 104 15.96 17.88 0.31
CA ILE A 104 15.81 19.29 0.70
C ILE A 104 16.16 19.48 2.19
N LYS A 105 15.67 18.57 3.05
CA LYS A 105 15.93 18.59 4.49
C LYS A 105 17.42 18.41 4.80
N ARG A 106 18.11 17.51 4.09
CA ARG A 106 19.56 17.31 4.23
C ARG A 106 20.34 18.58 3.83
N ASN A 107 19.99 19.21 2.72
CA ASN A 107 20.66 20.43 2.24
C ASN A 107 20.49 21.61 3.22
N LYS A 108 19.28 21.81 3.78
CA LYS A 108 19.01 22.88 4.76
C LYS A 108 19.78 22.71 6.08
N LYS A 109 20.10 21.48 6.47
CA LYS A 109 20.88 21.20 7.68
C LYS A 109 22.36 21.58 7.49
N ILE A 110 22.91 21.39 6.29
CA ILE A 110 24.30 21.72 5.97
C ILE A 110 24.52 23.24 5.99
N THR A 111 23.59 24.03 5.46
CA THR A 111 23.67 25.50 5.46
C THR A 111 23.49 26.13 6.84
N LYS A 112 22.83 25.48 7.79
CA LYS A 112 22.70 25.97 9.17
C LYS A 112 23.92 25.72 10.06
N ASN A 113 24.78 24.79 9.68
CA ASN A 113 25.97 24.38 10.44
C ASN A 113 27.27 25.00 9.89
N LYS A 114 27.17 25.88 8.90
CA LYS A 114 28.25 26.75 8.41
C LYS A 114 28.01 28.16 8.94
#